data_AF-A0A9W9CAX4-F1
#
_entry.id   AF-A0A9W9CAX4-F1
#
_cell.length_a   1.000
_cell.length_b   1.000
_cell.length_c   1.000
_cell.angle_alpha   90.00
_cell.angle_beta   90.00
_cell.angle_gamma   90.00
#
_symmetry.space_group_name_H-M   'P 1'
#
loop_
_entity.id
_entity.type
_entity.pdbx_description
1 polymer ?
#
loop_
_entity_poly.entity_id
_entity_poly.type
_entity_poly.pdbx_seq_one_letter_code
_entity_poly.pdbx_strand_id
1 'polypeptide(L)'
;MASNTQTTPSHAAPNTSASIAARGNEITGLDIFRPTTEVITNERVMELMSQMHADIPSSGEDNPYGTYLDSIGSKKIEHFLRAGYAFESANYTLVPHVSVQEQVQEVANAVSYLFQHAENLGFDADRIVLMGHSSGAHVAALLGTDTTYLAKAGVEIDKIKGVITLDASNFNCAAEILDSPGPVADNMLAGLGSDLAHLRDMSPTYHAQAPNARGFLLLQVQRQGDIRQAVEFEAALLAAGTEVEMRVVEGESFEGHIAMLLRLGDDKYAATAVVDEWLAKHVLIE
;
A
#
# COMPACT_ATOMS: atom_id res chain seq x y z
N MET A 1 -29.69 61.41 20.81
CA MET A 1 -28.34 61.50 21.42
C MET A 1 -27.67 60.14 21.26
N ALA A 2 -26.46 60.14 20.68
CA ALA A 2 -25.42 59.10 20.65
C ALA A 2 -25.76 57.70 20.08
N SER A 3 -24.88 56.91 19.48
CA SER A 3 -23.65 57.06 18.67
C SER A 3 -23.23 55.63 18.28
N ASN A 4 -22.60 55.46 17.12
CA ASN A 4 -21.86 54.30 16.59
C ASN A 4 -21.29 53.27 17.61
N THR A 5 -21.30 51.98 17.23
CA THR A 5 -20.11 51.29 16.65
C THR A 5 -20.47 49.92 16.03
N GLN A 6 -19.91 49.66 14.85
CA GLN A 6 -19.83 48.37 14.16
C GLN A 6 -18.99 47.35 14.93
N THR A 7 -19.34 46.06 14.79
CA THR A 7 -18.39 44.96 14.49
C THR A 7 -19.15 43.75 13.94
N THR A 8 -19.03 43.48 12.63
CA THR A 8 -18.94 42.11 12.07
C THR A 8 -17.48 41.63 12.23
N PRO A 9 -17.17 40.33 12.32
CA PRO A 9 -17.35 39.33 11.24
C PRO A 9 -17.81 37.96 11.79
N SER A 10 -18.00 36.85 11.06
CA SER A 10 -17.66 36.40 9.72
C SER A 10 -18.62 35.22 9.41
N HIS A 11 -18.94 35.00 8.14
CA HIS A 11 -19.65 33.81 7.68
C HIS A 11 -18.81 32.54 7.92
N ALA A 12 -19.26 31.64 8.79
CA ALA A 12 -18.82 30.25 8.76
C ALA A 12 -19.73 29.48 7.79
N ALA A 13 -19.17 29.10 6.64
CA ALA A 13 -19.73 28.18 5.66
C ALA A 13 -19.87 26.76 6.28
N PRO A 14 -20.76 25.90 5.75
CA PRO A 14 -21.02 24.57 6.30
C PRO A 14 -19.78 23.68 6.20
N ASN A 15 -19.55 22.86 7.24
CA ASN A 15 -18.45 21.90 7.37
C ASN A 15 -18.21 21.10 6.06
N THR A 16 -17.17 21.47 5.32
CA THR A 16 -16.63 20.70 4.19
C THR A 16 -15.57 19.71 4.70
N SER A 17 -15.54 18.54 4.09
CA SER A 17 -14.70 17.36 4.34
C SER A 17 -13.21 17.69 4.52
N ALA A 18 -12.77 17.89 5.77
CA ALA A 18 -11.40 18.29 6.11
C ALA A 18 -10.69 17.32 7.07
N SER A 19 -10.85 16.01 6.84
CA SER A 19 -10.00 14.99 7.46
C SER A 19 -9.48 14.03 6.40
N ILE A 20 -8.70 14.55 5.46
CA ILE A 20 -7.87 13.72 4.58
C ILE A 20 -6.52 13.65 5.27
N ALA A 21 -6.09 12.44 5.61
CA ALA A 21 -4.90 12.13 6.39
C ALA A 21 -3.61 12.46 5.60
N ALA A 22 -3.35 13.74 5.34
CA ALA A 22 -2.01 14.25 5.09
C ALA A 22 -1.42 14.60 6.45
N ARG A 23 -0.68 13.68 7.08
CA ARG A 23 0.13 14.03 8.26
C ARG A 23 1.32 14.86 7.80
N GLY A 24 1.13 16.17 7.76
CA GLY A 24 2.21 17.13 7.69
C GLY A 24 3.09 17.01 8.93
N ASN A 25 4.40 16.85 8.70
CA ASN A 25 5.50 16.91 9.66
C ASN A 25 5.52 15.84 10.76
N GLU A 26 6.12 14.67 10.50
CA GLU A 26 6.78 13.86 11.54
C GLU A 26 7.69 12.78 10.93
N ILE A 27 8.94 13.14 10.62
CA ILE A 27 10.09 12.28 10.88
C ILE A 27 11.14 13.16 11.56
N THR A 28 11.13 13.15 12.88
CA THR A 28 12.32 13.54 13.66
C THR A 28 12.51 12.53 14.78
N GLY A 29 13.24 11.47 14.47
CA GLY A 29 13.64 10.43 15.41
C GLY A 29 14.82 9.64 14.87
N LEU A 30 15.97 10.32 14.74
CA LEU A 30 17.27 9.71 14.47
C LEU A 30 17.63 8.75 15.62
N ASP A 31 17.77 7.44 15.33
CA ASP A 31 18.83 6.54 15.85
C ASP A 31 18.63 5.03 15.56
N ILE A 32 17.83 4.64 14.55
CA ILE A 32 17.70 3.22 14.13
C ILE A 32 18.45 2.98 12.81
N PHE A 33 19.74 3.30 12.75
CA PHE A 33 20.57 2.99 11.58
C PHE A 33 21.89 2.35 12.02
N ARG A 34 21.93 1.02 12.02
CA ARG A 34 23.17 0.26 11.90
C ARG A 34 23.07 -0.69 10.73
N PRO A 35 24.13 -0.85 9.92
CA PRO A 35 24.19 -1.94 8.95
C PRO A 35 24.24 -3.25 9.73
N THR A 36 23.32 -4.19 9.48
CA THR A 36 23.40 -5.52 10.09
C THR A 36 23.79 -6.53 9.01
N THR A 37 24.85 -7.28 9.30
CA THR A 37 25.12 -8.59 8.72
C THR A 37 24.42 -9.69 9.54
N GLU A 38 23.39 -9.32 10.32
CA GLU A 38 22.77 -10.21 11.29
C GLU A 38 21.63 -11.00 10.66
N VAL A 39 21.58 -12.28 11.00
CA VAL A 39 20.42 -13.14 10.78
C VAL A 39 19.25 -12.50 11.53
N ILE A 40 18.23 -12.05 10.79
CA ILE A 40 17.02 -11.48 11.37
C ILE A 40 16.26 -12.64 12.06
N THR A 41 16.28 -12.67 13.39
CA THR A 41 15.54 -13.65 14.18
C THR A 41 14.12 -13.17 14.48
N ASN A 42 13.19 -14.09 14.77
CA ASN A 42 11.85 -13.73 15.24
C ASN A 42 11.87 -12.78 16.45
N GLU A 43 12.81 -12.95 17.36
CA GLU A 43 12.96 -12.06 18.53
C GLU A 43 13.32 -10.63 18.10
N ARG A 44 14.20 -10.48 17.10
CA ARG A 44 14.55 -9.17 16.54
C ARG A 44 13.39 -8.53 15.77
N VAL A 45 12.60 -9.33 15.05
CA VAL A 45 11.38 -8.84 14.39
C VAL A 45 10.38 -8.33 15.44
N MET A 46 10.16 -9.09 16.51
CA MET A 46 9.25 -8.68 17.59
C MET A 46 9.74 -7.44 18.34
N GLU A 47 11.06 -7.29 18.53
CA GLU A 47 11.66 -6.08 19.12
C GLU A 47 11.43 -4.85 18.24
N LEU A 48 11.69 -4.96 16.92
CA LEU A 48 11.45 -3.88 15.96
C LEU A 48 9.96 -3.49 15.93
N MET A 49 9.06 -4.48 15.88
CA MET A 49 7.62 -4.26 15.98
C MET A 49 7.24 -3.55 17.28
N SER A 50 7.83 -3.94 18.42
CA SER A 50 7.57 -3.28 19.71
C SER A 50 8.07 -1.84 19.78
N GLN A 51 9.22 -1.52 19.18
CA GLN A 51 9.74 -0.15 19.12
C GLN A 51 8.90 0.73 18.21
N MET A 52 8.34 0.15 17.14
CA MET A 52 7.42 0.81 16.22
C MET A 52 6.04 1.06 16.86
N HIS A 53 5.56 0.15 17.72
CA HIS A 53 4.32 0.33 18.49
C HIS A 53 4.48 1.29 19.69
N ALA A 54 5.70 1.71 20.05
CA ALA A 54 5.93 2.63 21.15
C ALA A 54 5.74 4.11 20.77
N ASP A 55 5.51 4.40 19.48
CA ASP A 55 5.21 5.74 18.97
C ASP A 55 3.73 6.06 19.19
N ILE A 56 3.42 6.55 20.41
CA ILE A 56 2.06 6.84 20.86
C ILE A 56 1.62 8.21 20.31
N PRO A 57 0.53 8.29 19.50
CA PRO A 57 -0.01 9.57 19.08
C PRO A 57 -0.43 10.41 20.30
N SER A 58 -0.28 11.74 20.24
CA SER A 58 -0.79 12.64 21.29
C SER A 58 -2.33 12.60 21.45
N SER A 59 -3.04 11.86 20.58
CA SER A 59 -4.48 11.60 20.65
C SER A 59 -4.88 10.36 19.83
N GLY A 60 -5.78 9.52 20.37
CA GLY A 60 -6.22 8.23 19.79
C GLY A 60 -5.89 7.07 20.74
N GLU A 61 -6.68 6.00 20.72
CA GLU A 61 -6.38 4.76 21.46
C GLU A 61 -5.78 3.71 20.52
N ASP A 62 -4.66 3.10 20.93
CA ASP A 62 -3.98 2.01 20.21
C ASP A 62 -4.70 0.67 20.41
N ASN A 63 -4.82 -0.14 19.33
CA ASN A 63 -5.32 -1.52 19.40
C ASN A 63 -4.65 -2.39 18.30
N PRO A 64 -4.31 -3.67 18.57
CA PRO A 64 -3.15 -4.38 18.01
C PRO A 64 -3.43 -5.17 16.71
N TYR A 65 -4.42 -4.77 15.91
CA TYR A 65 -4.80 -5.50 14.70
C TYR A 65 -4.77 -4.58 13.47
N GLY A 66 -3.56 -4.40 12.93
CA GLY A 66 -3.32 -3.72 11.67
C GLY A 66 -1.93 -3.10 11.63
N THR A 67 -1.26 -3.27 10.50
CA THR A 67 0.17 -3.00 10.37
C THR A 67 0.41 -1.53 10.02
N TYR A 68 0.88 -0.75 11.01
CA TYR A 68 1.45 0.61 10.90
C TYR A 68 2.72 0.71 10.00
N LEU A 69 2.98 -0.30 9.18
CA LEU A 69 4.34 -0.81 8.92
C LEU A 69 4.94 -0.42 7.57
N ASP A 70 4.14 0.10 6.63
CA ASP A 70 4.59 0.06 5.23
C ASP A 70 5.76 0.99 4.95
N SER A 71 6.10 1.99 5.77
CA SER A 71 7.17 2.96 5.45
C SER A 71 8.22 3.16 6.55
N ILE A 72 7.88 2.94 7.82
CA ILE A 72 8.76 3.23 8.95
C ILE A 72 9.91 2.20 9.00
N GLY A 73 11.15 2.68 8.99
CA GLY A 73 12.36 1.85 9.04
C GLY A 73 12.74 1.19 7.71
N SER A 74 11.96 1.38 6.65
CA SER A 74 12.26 0.83 5.33
C SER A 74 13.24 1.70 4.55
N LYS A 75 14.18 1.06 3.86
CA LYS A 75 15.18 1.74 3.01
C LYS A 75 14.61 2.33 1.72
N LYS A 76 13.37 1.97 1.34
CA LYS A 76 12.77 2.35 0.06
C LYS A 76 12.61 3.85 -0.12
N ILE A 77 12.31 4.59 0.95
CA ILE A 77 12.07 6.04 0.88
C ILE A 77 13.35 6.73 0.40
N GLU A 78 14.46 6.48 1.09
CA GLU A 78 15.75 7.07 0.73
C GLU A 78 16.18 6.63 -0.66
N HIS A 79 15.99 5.35 -0.99
CA HIS A 79 16.32 4.79 -2.30
C HIS A 79 15.59 5.49 -3.44
N PHE A 80 14.26 5.57 -3.39
CA PHE A 80 13.46 6.16 -4.46
C PHE A 80 13.66 7.66 -4.60
N LEU A 81 13.85 8.38 -3.48
CA LEU A 81 14.20 9.80 -3.53
C LEU A 81 15.56 10.02 -4.20
N ARG A 82 16.59 9.20 -3.90
CA ARG A 82 17.90 9.27 -4.57
C ARG A 82 17.81 8.91 -6.06
N ALA A 83 16.90 8.00 -6.42
CA ALA A 83 16.64 7.60 -7.80
C ALA A 83 15.80 8.62 -8.59
N GLY A 84 15.35 9.72 -7.96
CA GLY A 84 14.64 10.81 -8.63
C GLY A 84 13.11 10.66 -8.65
N TYR A 85 12.55 9.71 -7.91
CA TYR A 85 11.10 9.58 -7.74
C TYR A 85 10.60 10.47 -6.60
N ALA A 86 9.40 11.01 -6.74
CA ALA A 86 8.63 11.47 -5.59
C ALA A 86 8.09 10.24 -4.82
N PHE A 87 8.08 10.31 -3.50
CA PHE A 87 7.58 9.24 -2.64
C PHE A 87 6.48 9.76 -1.73
N GLU A 88 5.31 9.13 -1.78
CA GLU A 88 4.20 9.36 -0.87
C GLU A 88 3.88 8.07 -0.11
N SER A 89 3.53 8.23 1.16
CA SER A 89 3.12 7.12 2.03
C SER A 89 1.69 7.40 2.51
N ALA A 90 0.71 6.82 1.82
CA ALA A 90 -0.69 6.91 2.20
C ALA A 90 -1.00 6.00 3.40
N ASN A 91 -1.65 6.56 4.42
CA ASN A 91 -2.30 5.77 5.46
C ASN A 91 -3.79 5.61 5.14
N TYR A 92 -4.36 4.50 5.61
CA TYR A 92 -5.80 4.22 5.58
C TYR A 92 -6.26 3.71 6.94
N THR A 93 -7.55 3.88 7.22
CA THR A 93 -8.20 3.46 8.46
C THR A 93 -8.19 1.94 8.57
N LEU A 94 -7.92 1.40 9.75
CA LEU A 94 -7.79 -0.05 9.95
C LEU A 94 -9.13 -0.72 10.27
N VAL A 95 -9.25 -2.00 9.93
CA VAL A 95 -10.33 -2.86 10.43
C VAL A 95 -10.29 -2.93 11.97
N PRO A 96 -11.44 -3.01 12.67
CA PRO A 96 -12.81 -3.10 12.15
C PRO A 96 -13.51 -1.74 11.99
N HIS A 97 -12.80 -0.61 12.09
CA HIS A 97 -13.42 0.72 12.02
C HIS A 97 -13.99 1.03 10.64
N VAL A 98 -13.36 0.48 9.61
CA VAL A 98 -13.82 0.50 8.23
C VAL A 98 -13.68 -0.89 7.62
N SER A 99 -14.43 -1.14 6.55
CA SER A 99 -14.28 -2.32 5.69
C SER A 99 -13.07 -2.20 4.76
N VAL A 100 -12.60 -3.33 4.21
CA VAL A 100 -11.52 -3.32 3.21
C VAL A 100 -11.90 -2.52 1.96
N GLN A 101 -13.18 -2.55 1.55
CA GLN A 101 -13.71 -1.68 0.49
C GLN A 101 -13.45 -0.20 0.77
N GLU A 102 -13.70 0.23 2.01
CA GLU A 102 -13.49 1.61 2.43
C GLU A 102 -11.99 1.95 2.49
N GLN A 103 -11.13 1.02 2.88
CA GLN A 103 -9.66 1.19 2.79
C GLN A 103 -9.21 1.45 1.36
N VAL A 104 -9.66 0.63 0.40
CA VAL A 104 -9.34 0.81 -1.02
C VAL A 104 -9.86 2.16 -1.51
N GLN A 105 -11.05 2.58 -1.08
CA GLN A 105 -11.60 3.88 -1.44
C GLN A 105 -10.83 5.06 -0.81
N GLU A 106 -10.33 4.93 0.41
CA GLU A 106 -9.47 5.94 1.04
C GLU A 106 -8.16 6.12 0.28
N VAL A 107 -7.52 5.02 -0.15
CA VAL A 107 -6.32 5.10 -1.01
C VAL A 107 -6.64 5.70 -2.38
N ALA A 108 -7.78 5.37 -2.98
CA ALA A 108 -8.24 6.02 -4.22
C ALA A 108 -8.42 7.54 -4.05
N ASN A 109 -8.94 7.98 -2.90
CA ASN A 109 -9.08 9.40 -2.58
C ASN A 109 -7.72 10.08 -2.38
N ALA A 110 -6.73 9.39 -1.79
CA ALA A 110 -5.36 9.89 -1.67
C ALA A 110 -4.72 10.07 -3.06
N VAL A 111 -4.88 9.09 -3.97
CA VAL A 111 -4.44 9.21 -5.37
C VAL A 111 -5.10 10.40 -6.07
N SER A 112 -6.41 10.62 -5.86
CA SER A 112 -7.12 11.78 -6.41
C SER A 112 -6.58 13.11 -5.88
N TYR A 113 -6.27 13.19 -4.58
CA TYR A 113 -5.63 14.36 -4.00
C TYR A 113 -4.26 14.63 -4.64
N LEU A 114 -3.41 13.60 -4.75
CA LEU A 114 -2.11 13.71 -5.39
C LEU A 114 -2.25 14.22 -6.83
N PHE A 115 -3.15 13.62 -7.61
CA PHE A 115 -3.42 14.01 -8.98
C PHE A 115 -3.85 15.49 -9.10
N GLN A 116 -4.73 15.97 -8.21
CA GLN A 116 -5.22 17.34 -8.20
C GLN A 116 -4.16 18.37 -7.75
N HIS A 117 -3.13 17.94 -7.03
CA HIS A 117 -2.11 18.80 -6.44
C HIS A 117 -0.70 18.60 -7.00
N ALA A 118 -0.55 17.80 -8.06
CA ALA A 118 0.75 17.41 -8.61
C ALA A 118 1.66 18.60 -8.98
N GLU A 119 1.11 19.66 -9.59
CA GLU A 119 1.88 20.87 -9.92
C GLU A 119 2.46 21.53 -8.66
N ASN A 120 1.68 21.62 -7.59
CA ASN A 120 2.12 22.23 -6.33
C ASN A 120 3.10 21.35 -5.56
N LEU A 121 2.97 20.02 -5.71
CA LEU A 121 3.82 19.03 -5.06
C LEU A 121 5.09 18.72 -5.86
N GLY A 122 5.17 19.17 -7.12
CA GLY A 122 6.36 19.07 -7.95
C GLY A 122 6.63 17.66 -8.50
N PHE A 123 5.58 16.87 -8.79
CA PHE A 123 5.71 15.56 -9.42
C PHE A 123 4.83 15.43 -10.68
N ASP A 124 5.13 14.44 -11.53
CA ASP A 124 4.37 14.17 -12.75
C ASP A 124 3.13 13.29 -12.44
N ALA A 125 1.93 13.88 -12.54
CA ALA A 125 0.65 13.21 -12.34
C ALA A 125 0.37 12.08 -13.35
N ASP A 126 1.09 12.04 -14.47
CA ASP A 126 0.98 10.98 -15.47
C ASP A 126 1.98 9.84 -15.24
N ARG A 127 2.68 9.80 -14.10
CA ARG A 127 3.68 8.76 -13.79
C ARG A 127 3.47 8.12 -12.40
N ILE A 128 2.22 7.89 -12.02
CA ILE A 128 1.88 7.31 -10.70
C ILE A 128 2.02 5.78 -10.73
N VAL A 129 2.75 5.25 -9.74
CA VAL A 129 2.84 3.81 -9.44
C VAL A 129 2.34 3.58 -8.03
N LEU A 130 1.52 2.55 -7.85
CA LEU A 130 1.08 2.08 -6.54
C LEU A 130 2.05 1.01 -6.05
N MET A 131 2.43 1.07 -4.78
CA MET A 131 3.22 0.04 -4.13
C MET A 131 2.64 -0.24 -2.75
N GLY A 132 2.49 -1.50 -2.39
CA GLY A 132 2.06 -1.89 -1.05
C GLY A 132 2.71 -3.18 -0.60
N HIS A 133 2.76 -3.39 0.72
CA HIS A 133 3.23 -4.62 1.35
C HIS A 133 2.07 -5.37 2.02
N SER A 134 2.07 -6.69 1.96
CA SER A 134 1.09 -7.51 2.69
C SER A 134 -0.37 -7.11 2.37
N SER A 135 -1.14 -6.65 3.36
CA SER A 135 -2.49 -6.11 3.18
C SER A 135 -2.54 -4.83 2.33
N GLY A 136 -1.53 -3.96 2.41
CA GLY A 136 -1.40 -2.80 1.53
C GLY A 136 -1.17 -3.19 0.07
N ALA A 137 -0.50 -4.32 -0.16
CA ALA A 137 -0.31 -4.88 -1.50
C ALA A 137 -1.63 -5.40 -2.09
N HIS A 138 -2.48 -6.00 -1.25
CA HIS A 138 -3.85 -6.40 -1.62
C HIS A 138 -4.71 -5.19 -1.99
N VAL A 139 -4.65 -4.12 -1.18
CA VAL A 139 -5.34 -2.85 -1.45
C VAL A 139 -4.85 -2.22 -2.77
N ALA A 140 -3.54 -2.17 -3.00
CA ALA A 140 -2.96 -1.63 -4.24
C ALA A 140 -3.36 -2.47 -5.46
N ALA A 141 -3.39 -3.79 -5.34
CA ALA A 141 -3.83 -4.69 -6.40
C ALA A 141 -5.32 -4.49 -6.71
N LEU A 142 -6.19 -4.43 -5.69
CA LEU A 142 -7.61 -4.15 -5.88
C LEU A 142 -7.81 -2.81 -6.58
N LEU A 143 -7.17 -1.75 -6.11
CA LEU A 143 -7.24 -0.41 -6.72
C LEU A 143 -6.77 -0.40 -8.17
N GLY A 144 -5.73 -1.18 -8.48
CA GLY A 144 -5.19 -1.34 -9.83
C GLY A 144 -6.03 -2.19 -10.78
N THR A 145 -6.95 -3.01 -10.27
CA THR A 145 -7.79 -3.89 -11.09
C THR A 145 -9.25 -3.45 -11.17
N ASP A 146 -9.82 -2.96 -10.08
CA ASP A 146 -11.21 -2.53 -10.02
C ASP A 146 -11.30 -1.02 -10.28
N THR A 147 -11.70 -0.67 -11.51
CA THR A 147 -11.81 0.72 -11.95
C THR A 147 -12.81 1.54 -11.15
N THR A 148 -13.74 0.91 -10.43
CA THR A 148 -14.83 1.62 -9.75
C THR A 148 -14.33 2.52 -8.63
N TYR A 149 -13.22 2.18 -7.95
CA TYR A 149 -12.68 2.98 -6.85
C TYR A 149 -12.09 4.30 -7.32
N LEU A 150 -11.25 4.27 -8.36
CA LEU A 150 -10.68 5.49 -8.95
C LEU A 150 -11.77 6.31 -9.66
N ALA A 151 -12.71 5.66 -10.36
CA ALA A 151 -13.83 6.37 -10.99
C ALA A 151 -14.68 7.15 -9.96
N LYS A 152 -14.95 6.56 -8.78
CA LYS A 152 -15.61 7.26 -7.67
C LYS A 152 -14.79 8.45 -7.14
N ALA A 153 -13.46 8.34 -7.18
CA ALA A 153 -12.54 9.41 -6.80
C ALA A 153 -12.27 10.44 -7.91
N GLY A 154 -12.86 10.27 -9.10
CA GLY A 154 -12.68 11.17 -10.25
C GLY A 154 -11.34 11.01 -10.98
N VAL A 155 -10.69 9.84 -10.86
CA VAL A 155 -9.43 9.50 -11.53
C VAL A 155 -9.67 8.32 -12.50
N GLU A 156 -9.09 8.40 -13.69
CA GLU A 156 -9.11 7.30 -14.65
C GLU A 156 -8.00 6.28 -14.33
N ILE A 157 -8.30 4.99 -14.48
CA ILE A 157 -7.35 3.91 -14.16
C ILE A 157 -6.06 3.97 -14.99
N ASP A 158 -6.10 4.59 -16.17
CA ASP A 158 -4.95 4.72 -17.07
C ASP A 158 -3.85 5.68 -16.55
N LYS A 159 -4.18 6.45 -15.50
CA LYS A 159 -3.23 7.26 -14.72
C LYS A 159 -2.31 6.40 -13.86
N ILE A 160 -2.73 5.18 -13.51
CA ILE A 160 -1.88 4.22 -12.80
C ILE A 160 -0.99 3.49 -13.82
N LYS A 161 0.29 3.83 -13.82
CA LYS A 161 1.30 3.23 -14.72
C LYS A 161 1.76 1.87 -14.24
N GLY A 162 1.62 1.60 -12.96
CA GLY A 162 2.12 0.39 -12.36
C GLY A 162 1.46 0.07 -11.03
N VAL A 163 1.39 -1.22 -10.73
CA VAL A 163 1.17 -1.71 -9.37
C VAL A 163 2.29 -2.67 -9.01
N ILE A 164 2.97 -2.40 -7.90
CA ILE A 164 4.01 -3.24 -7.35
C ILE A 164 3.50 -3.83 -6.04
N THR A 165 3.38 -5.15 -5.99
CA THR A 165 2.93 -5.87 -4.80
C THR A 165 4.11 -6.52 -4.11
N LEU A 166 4.26 -6.28 -2.81
CA LEU A 166 5.33 -6.81 -1.97
C LEU A 166 4.75 -7.87 -1.02
N ASP A 167 4.96 -9.14 -1.35
CA ASP A 167 4.52 -10.32 -0.59
C ASP A 167 3.03 -10.24 -0.19
N ALA A 168 2.19 -9.99 -1.19
CA ALA A 168 0.75 -9.87 -1.04
C ALA A 168 0.09 -11.22 -0.83
N SER A 169 -0.98 -11.22 -0.03
CA SER A 169 -1.96 -12.31 0.06
C SER A 169 -3.29 -11.86 -0.54
N ASN A 170 -4.28 -12.75 -0.58
CA ASN A 170 -5.67 -12.43 -0.91
C ASN A 170 -5.92 -12.01 -2.37
N PHE A 171 -5.08 -12.41 -3.34
CA PHE A 171 -5.42 -12.19 -4.74
C PHE A 171 -6.68 -12.95 -5.15
N ASN A 172 -6.93 -14.10 -4.51
CA ASN A 172 -8.17 -14.84 -4.51
C ASN A 172 -8.55 -15.15 -3.05
N CYS A 173 -9.32 -14.25 -2.42
CA CYS A 173 -9.65 -14.30 -0.99
C CYS A 173 -10.31 -15.61 -0.56
N ALA A 174 -11.13 -16.22 -1.43
CA ALA A 174 -11.80 -17.48 -1.10
C ALA A 174 -10.81 -18.65 -1.08
N ALA A 175 -9.83 -18.66 -1.99
CA ALA A 175 -8.82 -19.69 -2.04
C ALA A 175 -7.75 -19.54 -0.94
N GLU A 176 -7.42 -18.30 -0.55
CA GLU A 176 -6.46 -18.01 0.51
C GLU A 176 -6.83 -18.66 1.85
N ILE A 177 -8.12 -18.70 2.19
CA ILE A 177 -8.62 -19.38 3.40
C ILE A 177 -8.18 -20.86 3.43
N LEU A 178 -8.05 -21.50 2.26
CA LEU A 178 -7.61 -22.88 2.13
C LEU A 178 -6.09 -23.01 1.99
N ASP A 179 -5.45 -22.07 1.28
CA ASP A 179 -4.01 -22.12 0.99
C ASP A 179 -3.13 -21.75 2.19
N SER A 180 -3.64 -20.87 3.06
CA SER A 180 -2.93 -20.33 4.21
C SER A 180 -3.72 -20.53 5.52
N PRO A 181 -3.90 -21.79 5.97
CA PRO A 181 -4.69 -22.10 7.15
C PRO A 181 -4.04 -21.57 8.45
N GLY A 182 -4.86 -21.45 9.49
CA GLY A 182 -4.42 -20.99 10.82
C GLY A 182 -4.51 -19.48 10.97
N PRO A 183 -3.56 -18.81 11.65
CA PRO A 183 -3.70 -17.40 12.02
C PRO A 183 -3.89 -16.44 10.84
N VAL A 184 -3.37 -16.78 9.65
CA VAL A 184 -3.57 -15.99 8.42
C VAL A 184 -5.05 -16.04 8.00
N ALA A 185 -5.61 -17.25 7.86
CA ALA A 185 -7.04 -17.43 7.58
C ALA A 185 -7.94 -16.79 8.66
N ASP A 186 -7.57 -16.88 9.95
CA ASP A 186 -8.34 -16.25 11.04
C ASP A 186 -8.39 -14.72 10.90
N ASN A 187 -7.24 -14.08 10.62
CA ASN A 187 -7.15 -12.64 10.39
C ASN A 187 -7.96 -12.22 9.16
N MET A 188 -7.91 -13.00 8.08
CA MET A 188 -8.72 -12.74 6.90
C MET A 188 -10.21 -12.85 7.16
N LEU A 189 -10.65 -13.90 7.85
CA LEU A 189 -12.06 -14.07 8.20
C LEU A 189 -12.54 -12.94 9.11
N ALA A 190 -11.67 -12.40 9.97
CA ALA A 190 -11.98 -11.23 10.78
C ALA A 190 -12.12 -9.94 9.95
N GLY A 191 -11.29 -9.75 8.91
CA GLY A 191 -11.30 -8.54 8.08
C GLY A 191 -12.30 -8.56 6.91
N LEU A 192 -12.41 -9.68 6.21
CA LEU A 192 -13.20 -9.87 4.97
C LEU A 192 -14.47 -10.70 5.20
N GLY A 193 -14.61 -11.36 6.34
CA GLY A 193 -15.70 -12.29 6.57
C GLY A 193 -15.62 -13.56 5.72
N SER A 194 -16.73 -14.30 5.66
CA SER A 194 -16.82 -15.61 4.99
C SER A 194 -17.85 -15.66 3.85
N ASP A 195 -18.42 -14.50 3.47
CA ASP A 195 -19.39 -14.44 2.38
C ASP A 195 -18.68 -14.58 1.03
N LEU A 196 -19.05 -15.59 0.23
CA LEU A 196 -18.35 -15.90 -1.02
C LEU A 196 -18.49 -14.81 -2.09
N ALA A 197 -19.61 -14.07 -2.12
CA ALA A 197 -19.78 -12.97 -3.06
C ALA A 197 -18.86 -11.80 -2.66
N HIS A 198 -18.82 -11.48 -1.37
CA HIS A 198 -17.91 -10.47 -0.84
C HIS A 198 -16.43 -10.83 -1.04
N LEU A 199 -16.04 -12.08 -0.76
CA LEU A 199 -14.68 -12.55 -0.99
C LEU A 199 -14.29 -12.48 -2.47
N ARG A 200 -15.23 -12.78 -3.37
CA ARG A 200 -15.04 -12.59 -4.81
C ARG A 200 -14.83 -11.11 -5.16
N ASP A 201 -15.66 -10.22 -4.63
CA ASP A 201 -15.54 -8.77 -4.86
C ASP A 201 -14.22 -8.21 -4.30
N MET A 202 -13.68 -8.82 -3.24
CA MET A 202 -12.39 -8.46 -2.65
C MET A 202 -11.19 -9.15 -3.27
N SER A 203 -11.35 -9.94 -4.34
CA SER A 203 -10.23 -10.62 -4.99
C SER A 203 -9.79 -9.89 -6.26
N PRO A 204 -8.59 -9.28 -6.31
CA PRO A 204 -8.02 -8.67 -7.52
C PRO A 204 -8.09 -9.57 -8.76
N THR A 205 -7.95 -10.89 -8.60
CA THR A 205 -8.02 -11.86 -9.70
C THR A 205 -9.33 -11.79 -10.48
N TYR A 206 -10.46 -11.54 -9.81
CA TYR A 206 -11.76 -11.45 -10.49
C TYR A 206 -12.01 -10.09 -11.17
N HIS A 207 -11.15 -9.10 -10.91
CA HIS A 207 -11.18 -7.76 -11.52
C HIS A 207 -10.05 -7.55 -12.54
N ALA A 208 -9.24 -8.57 -12.83
CA ALA A 208 -8.08 -8.45 -13.71
C ALA A 208 -8.39 -8.12 -15.18
N GLN A 209 -9.66 -8.08 -15.60
CA GLN A 209 -10.03 -7.71 -16.97
C GLN A 209 -9.72 -6.24 -17.27
N ALA A 210 -9.30 -5.95 -18.50
CA ALA A 210 -9.06 -4.58 -18.94
C ALA A 210 -10.41 -3.80 -19.09
N PRO A 211 -10.43 -2.48 -18.82
CA PRO A 211 -9.29 -1.65 -18.42
C PRO A 211 -8.87 -1.87 -16.96
N ASN A 212 -7.56 -1.92 -16.73
CA ASN A 212 -6.90 -1.99 -15.42
C ASN A 212 -5.60 -1.16 -15.48
N ALA A 213 -4.79 -1.16 -14.42
CA ALA A 213 -3.47 -0.51 -14.41
C ALA A 213 -2.58 -1.04 -15.54
N ARG A 214 -1.68 -0.19 -16.06
CA ARG A 214 -0.92 -0.52 -17.29
C ARG A 214 -0.01 -1.73 -17.16
N GLY A 215 0.52 -1.98 -15.98
CA GLY A 215 1.38 -3.13 -15.72
C GLY A 215 1.50 -3.46 -14.24
N PHE A 216 1.92 -4.69 -13.96
CA PHE A 216 2.06 -5.22 -12.61
C PHE A 216 3.43 -5.83 -12.38
N LEU A 217 3.98 -5.61 -11.20
CA LEU A 217 5.12 -6.36 -10.66
C LEU A 217 4.67 -7.09 -9.40
N LEU A 218 4.68 -8.41 -9.45
CA LEU A 218 4.28 -9.27 -8.34
C LEU A 218 5.52 -9.86 -7.68
N LEU A 219 5.90 -9.31 -6.51
CA LEU A 219 7.01 -9.84 -5.73
C LEU A 219 6.46 -10.70 -4.60
N GLN A 220 6.97 -11.92 -4.48
CA GLN A 220 6.64 -12.86 -3.41
C GLN A 220 7.93 -13.35 -2.76
N VAL A 221 7.90 -13.63 -1.46
CA VAL A 221 8.96 -14.41 -0.81
C VAL A 221 8.63 -15.90 -0.89
N GLN A 222 9.50 -16.78 -0.41
CA GLN A 222 9.35 -18.25 -0.47
C GLN A 222 8.30 -18.77 0.52
N ARG A 223 7.06 -18.27 0.43
CA ARG A 223 5.89 -18.69 1.21
C ARG A 223 4.91 -19.47 0.31
N GLN A 224 4.63 -20.72 0.69
CA GLN A 224 4.01 -21.72 -0.18
C GLN A 224 2.51 -21.49 -0.53
N GLY A 225 1.80 -20.59 0.17
CA GLY A 225 0.39 -20.24 -0.13
C GLY A 225 0.25 -19.03 -1.07
N ASP A 226 0.96 -17.95 -0.73
CA ASP A 226 0.87 -16.66 -1.43
C ASP A 226 1.37 -16.74 -2.89
N ILE A 227 2.39 -17.57 -3.16
CA ILE A 227 2.93 -17.80 -4.51
C ILE A 227 1.87 -18.39 -5.44
N ARG A 228 1.07 -19.36 -4.98
CA ARG A 228 0.04 -20.00 -5.82
C ARG A 228 -0.97 -18.98 -6.32
N GLN A 229 -1.40 -18.07 -5.45
CA GLN A 229 -2.34 -17.01 -5.79
C GLN A 229 -1.74 -15.93 -6.66
N ALA A 230 -0.48 -15.58 -6.44
CA ALA A 230 0.23 -14.66 -7.33
C ALA A 230 0.31 -15.22 -8.77
N VAL A 231 0.56 -16.53 -8.93
CA VAL A 231 0.53 -17.19 -10.25
C VAL A 231 -0.87 -17.17 -10.87
N GLU A 232 -1.92 -17.40 -10.08
CA GLU A 232 -3.31 -17.31 -10.55
C GLU A 232 -3.65 -15.89 -11.04
N PHE A 233 -3.21 -14.87 -10.27
CA PHE A 233 -3.42 -13.48 -10.62
C PHE A 233 -2.62 -13.05 -11.85
N GLU A 234 -1.36 -13.45 -11.95
CA GLU A 234 -0.51 -13.24 -13.13
C GLU A 234 -1.19 -13.82 -14.38
N ALA A 235 -1.71 -15.05 -14.30
CA ALA A 235 -2.41 -15.68 -15.42
C ALA A 235 -3.68 -14.90 -15.83
N ALA A 236 -4.43 -14.37 -14.86
CA ALA A 236 -5.63 -13.56 -15.13
C ALA A 236 -5.28 -12.23 -15.82
N LEU A 237 -4.21 -11.55 -15.37
CA LEU A 237 -3.72 -10.32 -15.99
C LEU A 237 -3.20 -10.57 -17.42
N LEU A 238 -2.41 -11.62 -17.63
CA LEU A 238 -1.94 -12.02 -18.96
C LEU A 238 -3.10 -12.34 -19.91
N ALA A 239 -4.13 -13.03 -19.42
CA ALA A 239 -5.33 -13.35 -20.20
C ALA A 239 -6.12 -12.10 -20.60
N ALA A 240 -6.05 -11.02 -19.80
CA ALA A 240 -6.63 -9.72 -20.12
C ALA A 240 -5.74 -8.86 -21.04
N GLY A 241 -4.54 -9.33 -21.39
CA GLY A 241 -3.57 -8.59 -22.20
C GLY A 241 -2.78 -7.53 -21.42
N THR A 242 -2.83 -7.58 -20.08
CA THR A 242 -2.08 -6.68 -19.22
C THR A 242 -0.66 -7.19 -19.02
N GLU A 243 0.31 -6.28 -19.05
CA GLU A 243 1.70 -6.63 -18.79
C GLU A 243 1.91 -6.94 -17.31
N VAL A 244 2.55 -8.07 -17.02
CA VAL A 244 2.83 -8.48 -15.65
C VAL A 244 4.15 -9.24 -15.58
N GLU A 245 4.89 -8.99 -14.50
CA GLU A 245 6.08 -9.74 -14.14
C GLU A 245 5.93 -10.28 -12.73
N MET A 246 6.02 -11.60 -12.54
CA MET A 246 6.16 -12.20 -11.23
C MET A 246 7.62 -12.58 -10.93
N ARG A 247 8.07 -12.30 -9.70
CA ARG A 247 9.34 -12.79 -9.16
C ARG A 247 9.16 -13.32 -7.74
N VAL A 248 9.80 -14.45 -7.47
CA VAL A 248 9.98 -14.96 -6.11
C VAL A 248 11.40 -14.63 -5.67
N VAL A 249 11.53 -13.95 -4.53
CA VAL A 249 12.82 -13.54 -3.95
C VAL A 249 13.15 -14.33 -2.70
N GLU A 250 14.39 -14.23 -2.22
CA GLU A 250 14.83 -14.90 -0.98
C GLU A 250 13.99 -14.47 0.23
N GLY A 251 13.66 -15.42 1.09
CA GLY A 251 12.96 -15.17 2.35
C GLY A 251 11.90 -16.23 2.61
N GLU A 252 11.92 -16.87 3.76
CA GLU A 252 10.91 -17.86 4.15
C GLU A 252 10.10 -17.33 5.33
N SER A 253 8.90 -17.87 5.51
CA SER A 253 8.08 -17.60 6.70
C SER A 253 7.78 -16.10 6.91
N PHE A 254 7.39 -15.73 8.13
CA PHE A 254 7.12 -14.34 8.48
C PHE A 254 8.39 -13.48 8.51
N GLU A 255 9.57 -14.07 8.80
CA GLU A 255 10.83 -13.34 8.75
C GLU A 255 11.15 -12.82 7.34
N GLY A 256 10.96 -13.65 6.30
CA GLY A 256 11.11 -13.24 4.90
C GLY A 256 10.12 -12.14 4.51
N HIS A 257 8.86 -12.27 4.92
CA HIS A 257 7.81 -11.28 4.69
C HIS A 257 8.20 -9.89 5.21
N ILE A 258 8.70 -9.81 6.45
CA ILE A 258 9.15 -8.54 7.05
C ILE A 258 10.50 -8.09 6.49
N ALA A 259 11.41 -9.03 6.18
CA ALA A 259 12.69 -8.69 5.57
C ALA A 259 12.50 -7.99 4.22
N MET A 260 11.53 -8.39 3.40
CA MET A 260 11.22 -7.69 2.15
C MET A 260 10.84 -6.22 2.41
N LEU A 261 9.95 -5.97 3.35
CA LEU A 261 9.51 -4.62 3.70
C LEU A 261 10.68 -3.72 4.16
N LEU A 262 11.54 -4.23 5.04
CA LEU A 262 12.63 -3.47 5.64
C LEU A 262 13.82 -3.29 4.67
N ARG A 263 14.13 -4.32 3.88
CA ARG A 263 15.33 -4.36 3.02
C ARG A 263 15.09 -3.80 1.62
N LEU A 264 13.85 -3.64 1.16
CA LEU A 264 13.60 -2.98 -0.13
C LEU A 264 14.20 -1.56 -0.12
N GLY A 265 15.01 -1.24 -1.14
CA GLY A 265 15.84 -0.03 -1.19
C GLY A 265 17.28 -0.23 -0.69
N ASP A 266 17.64 -1.42 -0.21
CA ASP A 266 19.04 -1.84 -0.06
C ASP A 266 19.58 -2.35 -1.41
N ASP A 267 20.66 -1.75 -1.91
CA ASP A 267 21.34 -2.16 -3.15
C ASP A 267 21.76 -3.64 -3.16
N LYS A 268 21.92 -4.25 -1.98
CA LYS A 268 22.29 -5.67 -1.84
C LYS A 268 21.08 -6.60 -1.78
N TYR A 269 19.87 -6.07 -1.65
CA TYR A 269 18.67 -6.89 -1.64
C TYR A 269 18.15 -7.07 -3.06
N ALA A 270 18.04 -8.32 -3.51
CA ALA A 270 17.75 -8.65 -4.91
C ALA A 270 16.43 -8.03 -5.42
N ALA A 271 15.42 -7.89 -4.55
CA ALA A 271 14.15 -7.25 -4.91
C ALA A 271 14.31 -5.78 -5.32
N THR A 272 15.29 -5.05 -4.76
CA THR A 272 15.54 -3.65 -5.09
C THR A 272 15.89 -3.49 -6.57
N ALA A 273 16.84 -4.29 -7.07
CA ALA A 273 17.23 -4.26 -8.48
C ALA A 273 16.08 -4.64 -9.41
N VAL A 274 15.27 -5.63 -9.04
CA VAL A 274 14.07 -6.03 -9.81
C VAL A 274 13.08 -4.86 -9.92
N VAL A 275 12.81 -4.16 -8.81
CA VAL A 275 11.91 -2.99 -8.82
C VAL A 275 12.49 -1.87 -9.69
N ASP A 276 13.79 -1.58 -9.56
CA ASP A 276 14.43 -0.52 -10.34
C ASP A 276 14.42 -0.81 -11.85
N GLU A 277 14.71 -2.06 -12.25
CA GLU A 277 14.66 -2.49 -13.65
C GLU A 277 13.23 -2.40 -14.23
N TRP A 278 12.25 -2.81 -13.43
CA TRP A 278 10.84 -2.73 -13.81
C TRP A 278 10.39 -1.26 -13.96
N LEU A 279 10.70 -0.41 -12.97
CA LEU A 279 10.40 1.01 -13.03
C LEU A 279 11.09 1.70 -14.21
N ALA A 280 12.35 1.39 -14.50
CA ALA A 280 13.07 1.95 -15.65
C ALA A 280 12.43 1.58 -17.00
N LYS A 281 11.75 0.44 -17.10
CA LYS A 281 11.03 0.00 -18.29
C LYS A 281 9.64 0.63 -18.43
N HIS A 282 8.94 0.82 -17.31
CA HIS A 282 7.52 1.20 -17.30
C HIS A 282 7.26 2.67 -16.95
N VAL A 283 8.20 3.33 -16.28
CA VAL A 283 8.12 4.70 -15.76
C VAL A 283 9.43 5.40 -16.03
N LEU A 284 9.63 5.81 -17.29
CA LEU A 284 10.81 6.55 -17.71
C LEU A 284 10.91 7.85 -16.90
N ILE A 285 12.09 8.13 -16.34
CA ILE A 285 12.44 9.46 -15.84
C ILE A 285 13.20 10.15 -16.99
N GLU A 286 12.78 11.36 -17.34
CA GLU A 286 13.43 12.18 -18.40
C GLU A 286 14.61 12.98 -17.85
#